data_AF-A0A5R2MZV0-F1
#
_entry.id   AF-A0A5R2MZV0-F1
#
_cell.length_a   1.000
_cell.length_b   1.000
_cell.length_c   1.000
_cell.angle_alpha   90.00
_cell.angle_beta   90.00
_cell.angle_gamma   90.00
#
_symmetry.space_group_name_H-M   'P 1'
#
loop_
_entity.id
_entity.type
_entity.pdbx_description
1 polymer ?
#
loop_
_entity_poly.entity_id
_entity_poly.type
_entity_poly.pdbx_seq_one_letter_code
_entity_poly.pdbx_strand_id
1 'polypeptide(L)'
;DALEAKQKEEQRLAALGVIKNAKDQIFNSTFDGVVGNPNGKVTIVEFYDYNCGFCKRAIEDMRALTKSDPDLRFVLKEFPILGPDSQKASVVSMAFHLMMPEKYGEFHTALLGGQGRATEATAIKIALSL
;
A
#
# COMPACT_ATOMS: atom_id res chain seq x y z
N ASP A 1 -2.26 -5.68 34.14
CA ASP A 1 -1.49 -5.06 35.24
C ASP A 1 -0.98 -3.65 34.93
N ALA A 2 -0.68 -2.84 35.95
CA ALA A 2 -0.18 -1.46 35.78
C ALA A 2 1.16 -1.39 34.99
N LEU A 3 1.99 -2.45 35.10
CA LEU A 3 3.23 -2.57 34.32
C LEU A 3 2.95 -2.70 32.82
N GLU A 4 1.97 -3.51 32.42
CA GLU A 4 1.60 -3.68 31.00
C GLU A 4 1.08 -2.37 30.40
N ALA A 5 0.29 -1.61 31.17
CA ALA A 5 -0.21 -0.31 30.72
C ALA A 5 0.94 0.69 30.48
N LYS A 6 1.92 0.73 31.39
CA LYS A 6 3.13 1.55 31.24
C LYS A 6 3.95 1.14 30.01
N GLN A 7 4.19 -0.17 29.83
CA GLN A 7 4.93 -0.68 28.68
C GLN A 7 4.23 -0.38 27.34
N LYS A 8 2.90 -0.52 27.27
CA LYS A 8 2.12 -0.16 26.08
C LYS A 8 2.23 1.33 25.75
N GLU A 9 2.20 2.20 26.76
CA GLU A 9 2.35 3.64 26.54
C GLU A 9 3.76 4.01 26.07
N GLU A 10 4.81 3.42 26.65
CA GLU A 10 6.19 3.60 26.19
C GLU A 10 6.37 3.14 24.73
N GLN A 11 5.82 1.98 24.36
CA GLN A 11 5.81 1.49 22.97
C GLN A 11 5.05 2.43 22.04
N ARG A 12 3.90 2.96 22.46
CA ARG A 12 3.10 3.93 21.69
C ARG A 12 3.88 5.21 21.43
N LEU A 13 4.52 5.77 22.46
CA LEU A 13 5.33 6.98 22.35
C LEU A 13 6.55 6.76 21.44
N ALA A 14 7.20 5.61 21.55
CA ALA A 14 8.29 5.23 20.65
C ALA A 14 7.81 5.13 19.19
N ALA A 15 6.68 4.47 18.93
CA ALA A 15 6.09 4.36 17.60
C ALA A 15 5.73 5.74 17.01
N LEU A 16 5.14 6.63 17.83
CA LEU A 16 4.88 8.02 17.41
C LEU A 16 6.16 8.78 17.08
N GLY A 17 7.23 8.56 17.85
CA GLY A 17 8.55 9.11 17.56
C GLY A 17 9.08 8.66 16.19
N VAL A 18 8.96 7.37 15.87
CA VAL A 18 9.34 6.81 14.56
C VAL A 18 8.51 7.45 13.44
N ILE A 19 7.19 7.50 13.58
CA ILE A 19 6.30 8.07 12.56
C ILE A 19 6.62 9.55 12.32
N LYS A 20 6.87 10.31 13.40
CA LYS A 20 7.23 11.72 13.32
C LYS A 20 8.56 11.92 12.57
N ASN A 21 9.56 11.10 12.88
CA ASN A 21 10.90 11.23 12.29
C ASN A 21 10.94 10.75 10.84
N ALA A 22 10.14 9.76 10.48
CA ALA A 22 10.04 9.20 9.13
C ALA A 22 8.85 9.77 8.33
N LYS A 23 8.27 10.90 8.76
CA LYS A 23 7.04 11.47 8.19
C LYS A 23 7.10 11.55 6.66
N ASP A 24 8.12 12.17 6.09
CA ASP A 24 8.19 12.34 4.64
C ASP A 24 8.36 11.02 3.90
N GLN A 25 9.10 10.09 4.50
CA GLN A 25 9.23 8.73 3.96
C GLN A 25 7.91 7.96 4.04
N ILE A 26 7.08 8.18 5.05
CA ILE A 26 5.82 7.46 5.27
C ILE A 26 4.69 8.04 4.40
N PHE A 27 4.61 9.37 4.27
CA PHE A 27 3.44 10.04 3.69
C PHE A 27 3.68 10.68 2.32
N ASN A 28 4.95 10.96 1.95
CA ASN A 28 5.29 11.87 0.84
C ASN A 28 6.40 11.31 -0.08
N SER A 29 6.63 9.99 -0.13
CA SER A 29 7.66 9.47 -1.04
C SER A 29 7.20 9.61 -2.49
N THR A 30 8.13 9.98 -3.37
CA THR A 30 7.88 10.10 -4.82
C THR A 30 7.68 8.74 -5.50
N PHE A 31 7.94 7.65 -4.80
CA PHE A 31 7.82 6.28 -5.33
C PHE A 31 6.54 5.58 -4.87
N ASP A 32 5.74 6.22 -4.02
CA ASP A 32 4.51 5.63 -3.51
C ASP A 32 3.35 5.90 -4.44
N GLY A 33 2.58 4.85 -4.71
CA GLY A 33 1.28 5.01 -5.32
C GLY A 33 0.28 5.66 -4.39
N VAL A 34 -0.64 6.44 -4.99
CA VAL A 34 -1.75 7.05 -4.27
C VAL A 34 -3.07 6.60 -4.87
N VAL A 35 -4.01 6.19 -4.02
CA VAL A 35 -5.39 5.82 -4.37
C VAL A 35 -6.38 6.69 -3.58
N GLY A 36 -7.56 6.95 -4.14
CA GLY A 36 -8.53 7.89 -3.59
C GLY A 36 -8.21 9.33 -4.01
N ASN A 37 -8.36 10.29 -3.10
CA ASN A 37 -8.08 11.70 -3.36
C ASN A 37 -6.62 12.04 -3.03
N PRO A 38 -5.75 12.37 -4.01
CA PRO A 38 -4.35 12.73 -3.73
C PRO A 38 -4.18 13.97 -2.84
N ASN A 39 -5.22 14.82 -2.77
CA ASN A 39 -5.30 16.01 -1.94
C ASN A 39 -6.20 15.80 -0.70
N GLY A 40 -6.53 14.56 -0.37
CA GLY A 40 -7.37 14.20 0.76
C GLY A 40 -6.76 14.65 2.09
N LYS A 41 -7.61 15.07 3.02
CA LYS A 41 -7.21 15.56 4.35
C LYS A 41 -6.90 14.43 5.32
N VAL A 42 -7.53 13.27 5.11
CA VAL A 42 -7.31 12.06 5.91
C VAL A 42 -6.43 11.13 5.09
N THR A 43 -5.28 10.73 5.65
CA THR A 43 -4.38 9.78 4.99
C THR A 43 -4.32 8.46 5.73
N ILE A 44 -4.56 7.37 5.01
CA ILE A 44 -4.22 6.01 5.43
C ILE A 44 -2.97 5.60 4.68
N VAL A 45 -1.98 5.05 5.39
CA VAL A 45 -0.78 4.46 4.79
C VAL A 45 -0.91 2.96 4.90
N GLU A 46 -0.95 2.26 3.76
CA GLU A 46 -1.07 0.82 3.70
C GLU A 46 0.25 0.17 3.31
N PHE A 47 0.81 -0.62 4.21
CA PHE A 47 1.94 -1.50 3.95
C PHE A 47 1.44 -2.86 3.48
N TYR A 48 1.79 -3.26 2.26
CA TYR A 48 1.21 -4.46 1.65
C TYR A 48 2.20 -5.25 0.80
N ASP A 49 1.85 -6.51 0.54
CA ASP A 49 2.51 -7.40 -0.39
C ASP A 49 1.44 -7.99 -1.32
N TYR A 50 1.69 -8.02 -2.63
CA TYR A 50 0.76 -8.57 -3.63
C TYR A 50 0.39 -10.05 -3.41
N ASN A 51 1.20 -10.80 -2.65
CA ASN A 51 0.93 -12.19 -2.29
C ASN A 51 0.39 -12.37 -0.85
N CYS A 52 0.13 -11.29 -0.11
CA CYS A 52 -0.42 -11.37 1.24
C CYS A 52 -1.92 -11.62 1.21
N GLY A 53 -2.37 -12.77 1.73
CA GLY A 53 -3.79 -13.12 1.76
C GLY A 53 -4.67 -12.16 2.57
N PHE A 54 -4.12 -11.47 3.58
CA PHE A 54 -4.85 -10.43 4.33
C PHE A 54 -5.01 -9.15 3.51
N CYS A 55 -3.94 -8.67 2.85
CA CYS A 55 -4.00 -7.50 1.97
C CYS A 55 -4.98 -7.73 0.81
N LYS A 56 -5.00 -8.94 0.23
CA LYS A 56 -5.98 -9.31 -0.80
C LYS A 56 -7.44 -9.18 -0.34
N ARG A 57 -7.73 -9.45 0.93
CA ARG A 57 -9.09 -9.28 1.48
C ARG A 57 -9.41 -7.81 1.78
N ALA A 58 -8.42 -7.05 2.23
CA ALA A 58 -8.56 -5.64 2.57
C ALA A 58 -8.81 -4.73 1.36
N ILE A 59 -8.54 -5.19 0.13
CA ILE A 59 -8.69 -4.36 -1.07
C ILE A 59 -10.12 -3.86 -1.29
N GLU A 60 -11.13 -4.67 -0.95
CA GLU A 60 -12.53 -4.26 -1.07
C GLU A 60 -12.90 -3.23 0.00
N ASP A 61 -12.30 -3.30 1.19
CA ASP A 61 -12.45 -2.29 2.23
C ASP A 61 -11.84 -0.96 1.78
N MET A 62 -10.64 -0.97 1.19
CA MET A 62 -10.01 0.23 0.61
C MET A 62 -10.91 0.88 -0.45
N ARG A 63 -11.46 0.07 -1.37
CA ARG A 63 -12.38 0.56 -2.41
C ARG A 63 -13.67 1.13 -1.82
N ALA A 64 -14.25 0.46 -0.82
CA ALA A 64 -15.45 0.93 -0.16
C ALA A 64 -15.20 2.27 0.57
N LEU A 65 -14.09 2.37 1.31
CA LEU A 65 -13.69 3.57 2.03
C LEU A 65 -13.46 4.75 1.09
N THR A 66 -12.62 4.57 0.06
CA THR A 66 -12.31 5.63 -0.92
C THR A 66 -13.54 6.07 -1.73
N LYS A 67 -14.52 5.18 -1.93
CA LYS A 67 -15.81 5.53 -2.54
C LYS A 67 -16.71 6.31 -1.58
N SER A 68 -16.69 5.97 -0.29
CA SER A 68 -17.57 6.57 0.72
C SER A 68 -17.08 7.92 1.25
N ASP A 69 -15.76 8.14 1.25
CA ASP A 69 -15.12 9.35 1.77
C ASP A 69 -14.26 10.02 0.70
N PRO A 70 -14.73 11.13 0.07
CA PRO A 70 -13.98 11.83 -0.96
C PRO A 70 -12.77 12.61 -0.42
N ASP A 71 -12.64 12.79 0.90
CA ASP A 71 -11.49 13.45 1.54
C ASP A 71 -10.40 12.43 1.93
N LEU A 72 -10.57 11.15 1.60
CA LEU A 72 -9.63 10.08 1.94
C LEU A 72 -8.54 9.88 0.89
N ARG A 73 -7.30 9.82 1.38
CA ARG A 73 -6.07 9.53 0.62
C ARG A 73 -5.45 8.23 1.11
N PHE A 74 -5.20 7.28 0.22
CA PHE A 74 -4.39 6.09 0.50
C PHE A 74 -2.98 6.27 -0.07
N VAL A 75 -1.96 6.10 0.77
CA VAL A 75 -0.55 5.98 0.35
C VAL A 75 -0.16 4.51 0.41
N LEU A 76 0.24 3.96 -0.72
CA LEU A 76 0.50 2.54 -0.88
C LEU A 76 2.01 2.26 -0.76
N LYS A 77 2.37 1.38 0.19
CA LYS A 77 3.75 1.01 0.54
C LYS A 77 4.00 -0.47 0.25
N GLU A 78 4.68 -0.74 -0.85
CA GLU A 78 5.03 -2.10 -1.23
C GLU A 78 6.14 -2.66 -0.33
N PHE A 79 5.82 -3.75 0.38
CA PHE A 79 6.71 -4.50 1.25
C PHE A 79 6.76 -5.97 0.78
N PRO A 80 7.51 -6.28 -0.29
CA PRO A 80 7.53 -7.61 -0.91
C PRO A 80 8.33 -8.64 -0.09
N ILE A 81 7.77 -9.05 1.05
CA ILE A 81 8.40 -9.92 2.04
C ILE A 81 8.05 -11.41 1.86
N LEU A 82 7.06 -11.76 1.02
CA LEU A 82 6.55 -13.12 0.87
C LEU A 82 7.22 -13.94 -0.26
N GLY A 83 8.46 -13.57 -0.59
CA GLY A 83 9.36 -14.34 -1.45
C GLY A 83 9.64 -13.70 -2.82
N PRO A 84 10.35 -14.42 -3.70
CA PRO A 84 10.87 -13.87 -4.95
C PRO A 84 9.78 -13.32 -5.89
N ASP A 85 8.62 -13.98 -5.94
CA ASP A 85 7.52 -13.51 -6.79
C ASP A 85 6.96 -12.16 -6.32
N SER A 86 6.88 -11.93 -5.01
CA SER A 86 6.49 -10.63 -4.45
C SER A 86 7.47 -9.54 -4.86
N GLN A 87 8.77 -9.82 -4.79
CA GLN A 87 9.81 -8.86 -5.17
C GLN A 87 9.73 -8.53 -6.65
N LYS A 88 9.62 -9.54 -7.52
CA LYS A 88 9.54 -9.31 -8.97
C LYS A 88 8.24 -8.61 -9.38
N ALA A 89 7.11 -8.99 -8.80
CA ALA A 89 5.84 -8.30 -9.03
C ALA A 89 5.92 -6.82 -8.59
N SER A 90 6.59 -6.56 -7.47
CA SER A 90 6.82 -5.20 -6.97
C SER A 90 7.71 -4.36 -7.90
N VAL A 91 8.78 -4.94 -8.46
CA VAL A 91 9.61 -4.24 -9.47
C VAL A 91 8.77 -3.81 -10.68
N VAL A 92 7.92 -4.70 -11.21
CA VAL A 92 7.02 -4.37 -12.32
C VAL A 92 6.02 -3.29 -11.92
N SER A 93 5.45 -3.40 -10.72
CA SER A 93 4.52 -2.41 -10.16
C SER A 93 5.12 -1.02 -10.07
N MET A 94 6.34 -0.91 -9.52
CA MET A 94 7.07 0.36 -9.41
C MET A 94 7.41 0.93 -10.78
N ALA A 95 7.85 0.08 -11.73
CA ALA A 95 8.10 0.53 -13.10
C ALA A 95 6.83 1.07 -13.76
N PHE A 96 5.70 0.37 -13.61
CA PHE A 96 4.41 0.82 -14.12
C PHE A 96 3.98 2.13 -13.47
N HIS A 97 4.13 2.29 -12.15
CA HIS A 97 3.83 3.52 -11.43
C HIS A 97 4.61 4.73 -11.99
N LEU A 98 5.90 4.55 -12.25
CA LEU A 98 6.75 5.61 -12.81
C LEU A 98 6.36 5.99 -14.23
N MET A 99 5.87 5.03 -15.03
CA MET A 99 5.51 5.26 -16.43
C MET A 99 4.08 5.78 -16.62
N MET A 100 3.14 5.28 -15.81
CA MET A 100 1.69 5.49 -15.95
C MET A 100 1.06 5.79 -14.57
N PRO A 101 1.47 6.87 -13.88
CA PRO A 101 1.04 7.14 -12.51
C PRO A 101 -0.48 7.28 -12.36
N GLU A 102 -1.17 7.78 -13.38
CA GLU A 102 -2.63 7.92 -13.41
C GLU A 102 -3.39 6.59 -13.47
N LYS A 103 -2.74 5.53 -14.01
CA LYS A 103 -3.32 4.19 -14.09
C LYS A 103 -2.87 3.26 -12.97
N TYR A 104 -1.95 3.70 -12.11
CA TYR A 104 -1.40 2.87 -11.05
C TYR A 104 -2.47 2.29 -10.11
N GLY A 105 -3.49 3.08 -9.77
CA GLY A 105 -4.59 2.60 -8.94
C GLY A 105 -5.33 1.42 -9.56
N GLU A 106 -5.58 1.45 -10.87
CA GLU A 106 -6.20 0.33 -11.62
C GLU A 106 -5.29 -0.89 -11.66
N PHE A 107 -3.99 -0.69 -11.90
CA PHE A 107 -2.98 -1.74 -11.87
C PHE A 107 -2.90 -2.44 -10.51
N HIS A 108 -2.73 -1.67 -9.44
CA HIS A 108 -2.67 -2.17 -8.07
C HIS A 108 -3.92 -2.98 -7.75
N THR A 109 -5.07 -2.43 -8.11
CA THR A 109 -6.39 -3.03 -7.90
C THR A 109 -6.54 -4.38 -8.62
N ALA A 110 -6.08 -4.47 -9.87
CA ALA A 110 -6.15 -5.69 -10.66
C ALA A 110 -5.15 -6.76 -10.18
N LEU A 111 -3.93 -6.37 -9.82
CA LEU A 111 -2.90 -7.31 -9.39
C LEU A 111 -3.17 -7.86 -7.98
N LEU A 112 -3.51 -6.99 -7.03
CA LEU A 112 -3.79 -7.41 -5.65
C LEU A 112 -5.13 -8.16 -5.56
N GLY A 113 -6.17 -7.69 -6.26
CA GLY A 113 -7.48 -8.35 -6.33
C GLY A 113 -7.52 -9.59 -7.23
N GLY A 114 -6.45 -9.83 -8.00
CA GLY A 114 -6.36 -10.95 -8.93
C GLY A 114 -6.32 -12.32 -8.26
N GLN A 115 -6.86 -13.31 -8.96
CA GLN A 115 -6.79 -14.72 -8.56
C GLN A 115 -5.38 -15.28 -8.75
N GLY A 116 -4.95 -16.15 -7.83
CA GLY A 116 -3.64 -16.80 -7.88
C GLY A 116 -2.50 -15.96 -7.31
N ARG A 117 -1.28 -16.41 -7.58
CA ARG A 117 -0.04 -15.80 -7.07
C ARG A 117 0.38 -14.65 -7.98
N ALA A 118 0.68 -13.49 -7.40
CA ALA A 118 1.27 -12.38 -8.12
C ALA A 118 2.74 -12.68 -8.40
N THR A 119 3.06 -12.82 -9.68
CA THR A 119 4.38 -13.04 -10.26
C THR A 119 4.75 -11.90 -11.19
N GLU A 120 6.01 -11.86 -11.63
CA GLU A 120 6.48 -10.96 -12.69
C GLU A 120 5.59 -11.02 -13.94
N ALA A 121 5.33 -12.23 -14.45
CA ALA A 121 4.57 -12.45 -15.68
C ALA A 121 3.13 -11.97 -15.57
N THR A 122 2.47 -12.22 -14.42
CA THR A 122 1.11 -11.73 -14.20
C THR A 122 1.07 -10.22 -14.04
N ALA A 123 2.07 -9.62 -13.38
CA ALA A 123 2.17 -8.17 -13.24
C ALA A 123 2.37 -7.51 -14.62
N ILE A 124 3.28 -8.02 -15.45
CA ILE A 124 3.50 -7.52 -16.82
C ILE A 124 2.22 -7.66 -17.66
N LYS A 125 1.54 -8.80 -17.57
CA LYS A 125 0.28 -9.02 -18.29
C LYS A 125 -0.78 -7.97 -17.94
N ILE A 126 -0.93 -7.64 -16.66
CA ILE A 126 -1.87 -6.62 -16.20
C ILE A 126 -1.43 -5.24 -16.67
N ALA A 127 -0.14 -4.90 -16.53
CA ALA A 127 0.41 -3.63 -17.01
C ALA A 127 0.15 -3.40 -18.50
N LEU A 128 0.32 -4.43 -19.35
CA LEU A 128 0.07 -4.33 -20.80
C LEU A 128 -1.41 -4.22 -21.17
N SER A 129 -2.33 -4.51 -20.24
CA SER A 129 -3.77 -4.43 -20.48
C SER A 129 -4.39 -3.06 -20.16
N LEU A 130 -3.60 -2.16 -19.56
CA LEU A 130 -4.02 -0.83 -19.12
C LEU A 130 -3.45 0.24 -20.04
#